data_AF-D0NTH0-F1
#
_entry.id   AF-D0NTH0-F1
#
_cell.length_a   1.000
_cell.length_b   1.000
_cell.length_c   1.000
_cell.angle_alpha   90.00
_cell.angle_beta   90.00
_cell.angle_gamma   90.00
#
_symmetry.space_group_name_H-M   'P 1'
#
loop_
_entity.id
_entity.type
_entity.pdbx_description
1 polymer ?
#
loop_
_entity_poly.entity_id
_entity_poly.type
_entity_poly.pdbx_seq_one_letter_code
_entity_poly.pdbx_strand_id
1 'polypeptide(L)'
;MYQLDALSANWGIHLAAYTDWVTYTVEWVPGNEGYVRWEVEGHPVFEIAAATVTNPPQDAAQMNPKKIMIEEPMYIIFNPLDVTAMARIRRRTLFAMLSQ
;
A
#
# COMPACT_ATOMS: atom_id res chain seq x y z
N MET A 1 9.06 -0.86 -18.56
CA MET A 1 7.79 -0.54 -17.88
C MET A 1 7.86 -1.11 -16.48
N TYR A 2 7.87 -0.27 -15.45
CA TYR A 2 7.69 -0.72 -14.06
C TYR A 2 6.19 -0.77 -13.81
N GLN A 3 5.63 -1.97 -13.64
CA GLN A 3 4.27 -2.12 -13.18
C GLN A 3 4.28 -1.85 -11.67
N LEU A 4 3.73 -0.70 -11.26
CA LEU A 4 3.47 -0.44 -9.86
C LEU A 4 2.33 -1.36 -9.42
N ASP A 5 2.72 -2.47 -8.77
CA ASP A 5 1.85 -3.47 -8.17
C ASP A 5 1.73 -3.27 -6.65
N ALA A 6 1.71 -2.00 -6.24
CA ALA A 6 1.61 -1.61 -4.85
C ALA A 6 0.27 -0.93 -4.61
N LEU A 7 -0.48 -1.47 -3.64
CA LEU A 7 -1.64 -0.81 -3.05
C LEU A 7 -1.23 -0.28 -1.68
N SER A 8 -1.60 0.96 -1.38
CA SER A 8 -1.36 1.57 -0.09
C SER A 8 -2.58 2.36 0.36
N ALA A 9 -2.76 2.38 1.68
CA ALA A 9 -3.79 3.15 2.35
C ALA A 9 -3.13 3.95 3.47
N ASN A 10 -3.53 5.21 3.62
CA ASN A 10 -3.17 6.01 4.78
C ASN A 10 -4.45 6.26 5.59
N TRP A 11 -4.43 5.90 6.86
CA TRP A 11 -5.55 6.14 7.77
C TRP A 11 -5.02 6.64 9.12
N GLY A 12 -5.81 7.49 9.77
CA GLY A 12 -5.44 8.10 11.04
C GLY A 12 -5.61 7.11 12.19
N ILE A 13 -4.53 6.80 12.89
CA ILE A 13 -4.55 5.90 14.05
C ILE A 13 -5.09 6.65 15.28
N HIS A 14 -6.11 6.09 15.94
CA HIS A 14 -6.64 6.63 17.19
C HIS A 14 -5.66 6.46 18.35
N LEU A 15 -5.67 7.38 19.32
CA LEU A 15 -4.77 7.39 20.49
C LEU A 15 -4.75 6.04 21.25
N ALA A 16 -5.88 5.35 21.31
CA ALA A 16 -6.01 4.06 21.99
C ALA A 16 -5.06 2.98 21.44
N ALA A 17 -4.72 3.01 20.15
CA ALA A 17 -3.79 2.06 19.55
C ALA A 17 -2.31 2.31 19.92
N TYR A 18 -2.00 3.42 20.60
CA TYR A 18 -0.66 3.72 21.11
C TYR A 18 -0.48 3.34 22.58
N THR A 19 -1.57 3.07 23.29
CA THR A 19 -1.54 2.84 24.74
C THR A 19 -1.72 1.38 25.13
N ASP A 20 -2.20 0.53 24.21
CA ASP A 20 -2.47 -0.88 24.46
C ASP A 20 -2.23 -1.74 23.21
N TRP A 21 -2.25 -3.06 23.40
CA TRP A 21 -2.22 -4.03 22.33
C TRP A 21 -3.52 -3.99 21.53
N VAL A 22 -3.39 -4.02 20.21
CA VAL A 22 -4.53 -4.10 19.29
C VAL A 22 -4.29 -5.18 18.24
N THR A 23 -5.37 -5.79 17.79
CA THR A 23 -5.39 -6.79 16.74
C THR A 23 -5.61 -6.09 15.40
N TYR A 24 -4.59 -6.14 14.54
CA TYR A 24 -4.67 -5.74 13.15
C TYR A 24 -4.96 -6.96 12.28
N THR A 25 -5.99 -6.87 11.45
CA THR A 25 -6.33 -7.90 10.47
C THR A 25 -6.30 -7.30 9.07
N VAL A 26 -5.76 -8.06 8.12
CA VAL A 26 -5.87 -7.78 6.69
C VAL A 26 -6.63 -8.94 6.07
N GLU A 27 -7.78 -8.63 5.48
CA GLU A 27 -8.54 -9.56 4.66
C GLU A 27 -8.23 -9.30 3.19
N TRP A 28 -7.82 -10.35 2.47
CA TRP A 28 -7.47 -10.28 1.05
C TRP A 28 -8.34 -11.24 0.25
N VAL A 29 -9.33 -10.71 -0.45
CA VAL A 29 -10.22 -11.47 -1.32
C VAL A 29 -9.85 -11.17 -2.79
N PRO A 30 -9.27 -12.11 -3.54
CA PRO A 30 -8.89 -11.90 -4.94
C PRO A 30 -10.10 -11.92 -5.88
N GLY A 31 -9.87 -11.63 -7.16
CA GLY A 31 -10.90 -11.62 -8.21
C GLY A 31 -11.51 -10.25 -8.52
N ASN A 32 -12.30 -10.18 -9.58
CA ASN A 32 -12.87 -8.92 -10.10
C ASN A 32 -13.85 -8.22 -9.15
N GLU A 33 -14.50 -8.99 -8.27
CA GLU A 33 -15.42 -8.50 -7.23
C GLU A 33 -14.80 -8.56 -5.83
N GLY A 34 -13.49 -8.85 -5.75
CA GLY A 34 -12.76 -8.95 -4.50
C GLY A 34 -12.46 -7.59 -3.85
N TYR A 35 -11.69 -7.63 -2.76
CA TYR A 35 -11.26 -6.44 -2.03
C TYR A 35 -10.05 -6.74 -1.14
N VAL A 36 -9.40 -5.66 -0.70
CA VAL A 36 -8.46 -5.69 0.42
C VAL A 36 -8.99 -4.79 1.51
N ARG A 37 -9.15 -5.35 2.70
CA ARG A 37 -9.71 -4.64 3.85
C ARG A 37 -8.76 -4.72 5.03
N TRP A 38 -8.57 -3.57 5.67
CA TRP A 38 -7.88 -3.46 6.93
C TRP A 38 -8.91 -3.33 8.04
N GLU A 39 -8.71 -4.09 9.10
CA GLU A 39 -9.54 -4.07 10.29
C GLU A 39 -8.68 -3.88 11.53
N VAL A 40 -9.27 -3.22 12.52
CA VAL A 40 -8.71 -3.05 13.87
C VAL A 40 -9.78 -3.50 14.84
N GLU A 41 -9.45 -4.47 15.70
CA GLU A 41 -10.41 -5.03 16.68
C GLU A 41 -11.70 -5.56 16.03
N GLY A 42 -11.58 -6.16 14.83
CA GLY A 42 -12.73 -6.68 14.08
C GLY A 42 -13.62 -5.61 13.44
N HIS A 43 -13.19 -4.35 13.45
CA HIS A 43 -13.89 -3.25 12.79
C HIS A 43 -13.14 -2.80 11.53
N PRO A 44 -13.82 -2.71 10.36
CA PRO A 44 -13.20 -2.22 9.14
C PRO A 44 -12.82 -0.75 9.25
N VAL A 45 -11.53 -0.45 9.03
CA VAL A 45 -11.00 0.92 9.03
C VAL A 45 -10.76 1.45 7.62
N PHE A 46 -10.44 0.56 6.68
CA PHE A 46 -10.23 0.93 5.29
C PHE A 46 -10.47 -0.26 4.37
N GLU A 47 -10.96 0.01 3.16
CA GLU A 47 -11.19 -0.99 2.13
C GLU A 47 -10.81 -0.44 0.76
N ILE A 48 -10.12 -1.27 -0.02
CA ILE A 48 -9.86 -1.07 -1.44
C ILE A 48 -10.60 -2.17 -2.19
N ALA A 49 -11.74 -1.81 -2.80
CA ALA A 49 -12.46 -2.73 -3.68
C ALA A 49 -11.67 -2.98 -4.97
N ALA A 50 -11.69 -4.21 -5.49
CA ALA A 50 -11.00 -4.56 -6.74
C ALA A 50 -11.44 -3.69 -7.92
N ALA A 51 -12.71 -3.27 -7.95
CA ALA A 51 -13.29 -2.34 -8.93
C ALA A 51 -12.52 -1.01 -9.05
N THR A 52 -11.86 -0.55 -7.98
CA THR A 52 -11.05 0.68 -8.01
C THR A 52 -9.84 0.56 -8.94
N VAL A 53 -9.36 -0.67 -9.17
CA VAL A 53 -8.21 -0.97 -10.01
C VAL A 53 -8.63 -1.58 -11.35
N THR A 54 -9.68 -2.40 -11.36
CA THR A 54 -10.18 -3.11 -12.55
C THR A 54 -11.12 -2.26 -13.40
N ASN A 55 -11.81 -1.28 -12.80
CA ASN A 55 -12.70 -0.37 -13.48
C ASN A 55 -12.54 1.08 -12.97
N PRO A 56 -11.34 1.67 -13.11
CA PRO A 56 -11.11 3.04 -12.68
C PRO A 56 -11.95 4.01 -13.52
N PRO A 57 -12.28 5.20 -12.98
CA PRO A 57 -12.96 6.25 -13.75
C PRO A 57 -12.27 6.47 -15.10
N GLN A 58 -13.06 6.53 -16.17
CA GLN A 58 -12.57 6.67 -17.54
C GLN A 58 -12.85 8.08 -18.06
N ASP A 59 -11.95 8.60 -18.89
CA ASP A 59 -12.21 9.77 -19.71
C ASP A 59 -12.96 9.35 -21.00
N ALA A 60 -13.33 10.33 -21.84
CA ALA A 60 -14.05 10.06 -23.09
C ALA A 60 -13.26 9.16 -24.07
N ALA A 61 -11.93 9.17 -23.96
CA ALA A 61 -11.04 8.35 -24.78
C ALA A 61 -10.69 6.99 -24.12
N GLN A 62 -11.25 6.70 -22.94
CA GLN A 62 -10.98 5.49 -22.13
C GLN A 62 -9.49 5.17 -21.98
N MET A 63 -8.68 6.18 -21.71
CA MET A 63 -7.23 6.03 -21.66
C MET A 63 -6.72 5.55 -20.30
N ASN A 64 -7.58 5.54 -19.26
CA ASN A 64 -7.15 5.14 -17.93
C ASN A 64 -6.90 3.62 -17.89
N PRO A 65 -5.66 3.18 -17.55
CA PRO A 65 -5.33 1.77 -17.55
C PRO A 65 -6.19 0.98 -16.56
N LYS A 66 -6.84 -0.07 -17.05
CA LYS A 66 -7.46 -1.09 -16.21
C LYS A 66 -6.39 -2.08 -15.80
N LYS A 67 -6.32 -2.42 -14.51
CA LYS A 67 -5.42 -3.47 -14.02
C LYS A 67 -6.23 -4.63 -13.45
N ILE A 68 -5.57 -5.76 -13.25
CA ILE A 68 -6.13 -6.86 -12.46
C ILE A 68 -5.87 -6.63 -10.98
N MET A 69 -6.65 -7.29 -10.13
CA MET A 69 -6.35 -7.35 -8.71
C MET A 69 -5.08 -8.20 -8.49
N ILE A 70 -4.38 -7.99 -7.38
CA ILE A 70 -3.22 -8.83 -7.04
C ILE A 70 -3.75 -10.19 -6.59
N GLU A 71 -3.39 -11.24 -7.33
CA GLU A 71 -3.81 -12.62 -7.09
C GLU A 71 -2.64 -13.56 -6.78
N GLU A 72 -1.41 -13.08 -6.91
CA GLU A 72 -0.22 -13.90 -6.68
C GLU A 72 0.05 -14.10 -5.18
N PRO A 73 0.67 -15.22 -4.77
CA PRO A 73 1.10 -15.41 -3.39
C PRO A 73 2.09 -14.33 -2.94
N MET A 74 1.89 -13.77 -1.76
CA MET A 74 2.71 -12.67 -1.23
C MET A 74 3.40 -13.02 0.09
N TYR A 75 4.47 -12.29 0.40
CA TYR A 75 5.10 -12.28 1.71
C TYR A 75 4.56 -11.14 2.55
N ILE A 76 4.30 -11.40 3.84
CA ILE A 76 4.05 -10.35 4.83
C ILE A 76 5.39 -9.94 5.44
N ILE A 77 5.72 -8.65 5.33
CA ILE A 77 6.98 -8.09 5.82
C ILE A 77 6.67 -7.09 6.93
N PHE A 78 7.12 -7.38 8.16
CA PHE A 78 7.12 -6.42 9.27
C PHE A 78 8.52 -5.84 9.42
N ASN A 79 8.66 -4.53 9.18
CA ASN A 79 9.93 -3.84 9.34
C ASN A 79 9.74 -2.56 10.16
N PRO A 80 10.48 -2.34 11.25
CA PRO A 80 10.58 -1.03 11.87
C PRO A 80 11.33 -0.11 10.91
N LEU A 81 10.59 0.60 10.06
CA LEU A 81 11.16 1.56 9.13
C LEU A 81 11.66 2.78 9.91
N ASP A 82 12.98 2.91 10.07
CA ASP A 82 13.59 4.21 10.37
C ASP A 82 13.65 5.03 9.07
N VAL A 83 12.66 5.91 8.90
CA VAL A 83 12.55 6.79 7.72
C VAL A 83 13.74 7.77 7.64
N THR A 84 14.46 8.00 8.74
CA THR A 84 15.68 8.82 8.80
C THR A 84 16.85 8.15 8.09
N ALA A 85 16.92 6.81 8.13
CA ALA A 85 17.96 6.04 7.44
C ALA A 85 17.83 6.11 5.91
N MET A 86 16.59 6.13 5.41
CA MET A 86 16.27 6.18 3.97
C MET A 86 16.63 7.54 3.34
N ALA A 87 16.51 8.64 4.09
CA ALA A 87 16.98 9.96 3.64
C ALA A 87 18.52 10.10 3.64
N ARG A 88 19.22 9.38 4.53
CA ARG A 88 20.68 9.42 4.66
C ARG A 88 21.40 8.64 3.55
N ILE A 89 20.78 7.59 3.00
CA ILE A 89 21.33 6.80 1.88
C ILE A 89 21.42 7.63 0.59
N ARG A 90 20.44 8.51 0.31
CA ARG A 90 20.48 9.37 -0.90
C ARG A 90 21.53 10.49 -0.86
N ARG A 91 22.02 10.88 0.32
CA ARG A 91 23.08 11.90 0.44
C ARG A 91 24.50 11.35 0.28
N ARG A 92 24.73 10.07 0.54
CA ARG A 92 26.06 9.45 0.39
C ARG A 92 26.42 9.15 -1.07
N THR A 93 25.44 8.84 -1.91
CA THR A 93 25.69 8.58 -3.35
C THR A 93 25.96 9.86 -4.15
N LEU A 94 25.35 10.99 -3.77
CA LEU A 94 25.54 12.27 -4.47
C LEU A 94 26.94 12.90 -4.24
N PHE A 95 27.52 12.71 -3.05
CA PHE A 95 28.86 13.23 -2.73
C PHE A 95 30.00 12.45 -3.42
N ALA A 96 29.79 11.18 -3.75
CA ALA A 96 30.78 10.37 -4.45
C ALA A 96 30.82 10.63 -5.98
N MET A 97 29.81 11.31 -6.54
CA MET A 97 29.75 11.67 -7.97
C MET A 97 30.16 13.11 -8.27
N LEU A 98 30.34 13.96 -7.24
CA LEU A 98 30.74 15.37 -7.39
C LEU A 98 32.19 15.63 -6.97
N SER A 99 33.00 14.58 -6.78
CA SER A 99 34.45 14.70 -6.50
C SER A 99 35.35 14.04 -7.55
N GLN A 100 34.91 13.99 -8.81
CA GLN A 100 35.77 13.68 -9.96
C GLN A 100 35.72 14.83 -10.96
#